data_AF-U5CNY3-F1
#
_entry.id   AF-U5CNY3-F1
#
_cell.length_a   1.000
_cell.length_b   1.000
_cell.length_c   1.000
_cell.angle_alpha   90.00
_cell.angle_beta   90.00
_cell.angle_gamma   90.00
#
_symmetry.space_group_name_H-M   'P 1'
#
loop_
_entity.id
_entity.type
_entity.pdbx_description
1 polymer ?
#
loop_
_entity_poly.entity_id
_entity_poly.type
_entity_poly.pdbx_seq_one_letter_code
_entity_poly.pdbx_strand_id
1 'polypeptide(L)'
;MGTINGGLKLVGFKNFVRSNPKTDRIPPTKFHHIEFWCSDATNTSGRFQNALLMPLNAKSDLSTGNSVYSSYVLRSHDLIFAFTAPYLVNFSGNMSRNMPLPYFKPAEAREFVEAMGWESGLSGFWFLMLLRPSGRAWKAGRFQ
;
A
#
# COMPACT_ATOMS: atom_id res chain seq x y z
N MET A 1 -32.23 -33.51 -25.74
CA MET A 1 -32.77 -32.14 -25.60
C MET A 1 -33.08 -31.94 -24.12
N GLY A 2 -32.40 -31.16 -23.27
CA GLY A 2 -31.39 -30.12 -23.48
C GLY A 2 -31.89 -28.78 -22.92
N THR A 3 -31.97 -28.60 -21.60
CA THR A 3 -32.15 -27.28 -20.95
C THR A 3 -31.54 -27.27 -19.53
N ILE A 4 -30.36 -26.67 -19.40
CA ILE A 4 -29.74 -26.30 -18.12
C ILE A 4 -30.47 -25.07 -17.56
N ASN A 5 -31.58 -25.26 -16.84
CA ASN A 5 -32.28 -24.16 -16.15
C ASN A 5 -31.59 -23.82 -14.82
N GLY A 6 -30.27 -23.60 -14.86
CA GLY A 6 -29.39 -23.36 -13.72
C GLY A 6 -29.36 -21.88 -13.30
N GLY A 7 -30.52 -21.29 -13.04
CA GLY A 7 -30.60 -19.91 -12.56
C GLY A 7 -30.00 -19.77 -11.16
N LEU A 8 -29.12 -18.80 -10.96
CA LEU A 8 -28.60 -18.45 -9.63
C LEU A 8 -29.76 -18.07 -8.70
N LYS A 9 -30.01 -18.88 -7.67
CA LYS A 9 -31.07 -18.63 -6.68
C LYS A 9 -30.52 -17.71 -5.58
N LEU A 10 -31.10 -16.52 -5.45
CA LEU A 10 -30.87 -15.63 -4.30
C LEU A 10 -31.46 -16.27 -3.04
N VAL A 11 -30.61 -16.82 -2.18
CA VAL A 11 -31.03 -17.52 -0.94
C VAL A 11 -31.09 -16.59 0.29
N GLY A 12 -30.65 -15.33 0.17
CA GLY A 12 -30.59 -14.35 1.26
C GLY A 12 -29.46 -14.62 2.26
N PHE A 13 -29.13 -13.63 3.12
CA PHE A 13 -27.95 -13.70 3.99
C PHE A 13 -27.99 -14.90 4.96
N LYS A 14 -29.17 -15.24 5.50
CA LYS A 14 -29.33 -16.31 6.50
C LYS A 14 -29.07 -17.70 5.96
N ASN A 15 -29.33 -17.92 4.67
CA ASN A 15 -29.16 -19.23 4.02
C ASN A 15 -27.86 -19.30 3.21
N PHE A 16 -26.99 -18.29 3.32
CA PHE A 16 -25.74 -18.23 2.60
C PHE A 16 -24.66 -19.03 3.35
N VAL A 17 -24.61 -20.34 3.08
CA VAL A 17 -23.59 -21.24 3.64
C VAL A 17 -22.40 -21.30 2.68
N ARG A 18 -21.24 -20.78 3.10
CA ARG A 18 -19.98 -20.92 2.35
C ARG A 18 -19.35 -22.28 2.68
N SER A 19 -19.08 -23.08 1.65
CA SER A 19 -18.18 -24.24 1.79
C SER A 19 -16.75 -23.77 1.62
N ASN A 20 -15.90 -23.99 2.64
CA ASN A 20 -14.47 -23.74 2.53
C ASN A 20 -13.78 -25.07 2.15
N PRO A 21 -13.27 -25.23 0.91
CA PRO A 21 -12.61 -26.45 0.47
C PRO A 21 -11.18 -26.59 1.04
N LYS A 22 -10.69 -25.62 1.83
CA LYS A 22 -9.37 -25.63 2.49
C LYS A 22 -8.22 -25.91 1.52
N THR A 23 -8.26 -25.27 0.36
CA THR A 23 -7.30 -25.47 -0.75
C THR A 23 -5.99 -24.69 -0.60
N ASP A 24 -5.74 -24.09 0.56
CA ASP A 24 -4.51 -23.33 0.79
C ASP A 24 -3.30 -24.26 0.71
N ARG A 25 -2.37 -23.98 -0.22
CA ARG A 25 -1.15 -24.78 -0.40
C ARG A 25 -0.13 -24.58 0.72
N ILE A 26 -0.19 -23.43 1.37
CA ILE A 26 0.67 -23.02 2.48
C ILE A 26 -0.26 -22.54 3.59
N PRO A 27 -0.13 -23.05 4.83
CA PRO A 27 -1.03 -22.67 5.91
C PRO A 27 -0.81 -21.19 6.30
N PRO A 28 -1.77 -20.29 6.07
CA PRO A 28 -1.65 -18.91 6.53
C PRO A 28 -1.86 -18.86 8.06
N THR A 29 -0.97 -18.18 8.78
CA THR A 29 -1.10 -17.99 10.23
C THR A 29 -1.92 -16.75 10.55
N LYS A 30 -1.42 -15.59 10.15
CA LYS A 30 -2.08 -14.29 10.27
C LYS A 30 -1.46 -13.28 9.29
N PHE A 31 -2.15 -12.16 9.09
CA PHE A 31 -1.56 -11.03 8.37
C PHE A 31 -0.39 -10.47 9.18
N HIS A 32 0.77 -10.32 8.55
CA HIS A 32 1.95 -9.78 9.20
C HIS A 32 1.88 -8.26 9.32
N HIS A 33 1.61 -7.58 8.21
CA HIS A 33 1.44 -6.13 8.15
C HIS A 33 0.75 -5.75 6.84
N ILE A 34 0.30 -4.51 6.76
CA ILE A 34 -0.16 -3.88 5.51
C ILE A 34 0.83 -2.76 5.19
N GLU A 35 1.38 -2.78 3.98
CA GLU A 35 2.30 -1.75 3.50
C GLU A 35 1.58 -0.80 2.54
N PHE A 36 1.68 0.49 2.82
CA PHE A 36 1.19 1.58 2.00
C PHE A 36 2.37 2.26 1.33
N TRP A 37 2.35 2.31 0.00
CA TRP A 37 3.27 3.15 -0.76
C TRP A 37 2.62 4.51 -0.99
N CYS A 38 3.31 5.55 -0.56
CA CYS A 38 2.82 6.92 -0.62
C CYS A 38 3.92 7.87 -1.08
N SER A 39 3.56 9.12 -1.37
CA SER A 39 4.53 10.17 -1.72
C SER A 39 5.30 10.70 -0.52
N ASP A 40 4.66 10.71 0.66
CA ASP A 40 5.25 11.20 1.89
C ASP A 40 4.88 10.27 3.05
N ALA A 41 5.84 9.43 3.45
CA ALA A 41 5.65 8.45 4.50
C ALA A 41 5.51 9.12 5.87
N THR A 42 6.25 10.20 6.15
CA THR A 42 6.24 10.90 7.43
C THR A 42 4.87 11.53 7.71
N ASN A 43 4.35 12.28 6.75
CA ASN A 43 3.05 12.92 6.88
C ASN A 43 1.91 11.90 6.93
N THR A 44 1.98 10.85 6.10
CA THR A 44 0.95 9.81 6.09
C THR A 44 0.94 9.02 7.41
N SER A 45 2.11 8.58 7.90
CA SER A 45 2.20 7.87 9.17
C SER A 45 1.78 8.76 10.34
N GLY A 46 2.15 10.04 10.35
CA GLY A 46 1.73 10.97 11.41
C GLY A 46 0.21 11.11 11.51
N ARG A 47 -0.49 11.14 10.36
CA ARG A 47 -1.96 11.17 10.33
C ARG A 47 -2.57 9.90 10.90
N PHE A 48 -2.08 8.73 10.50
CA PHE A 48 -2.58 7.45 11.01
C PHE A 48 -2.26 7.25 12.49
N GLN A 49 -1.08 7.69 12.92
CA GLN A 49 -0.66 7.67 14.31
C GLN A 49 -1.63 8.49 15.17
N ASN A 50 -1.98 9.70 14.75
CA ASN A 50 -2.89 10.56 15.50
C ASN A 50 -4.35 10.10 15.40
N ALA A 51 -4.81 9.68 14.22
CA ALA A 51 -6.20 9.31 13.98
C ALA A 51 -6.58 7.96 14.62
N LEU A 52 -5.64 7.01 14.63
CA LEU A 52 -5.87 5.65 15.15
C LEU A 52 -5.19 5.40 16.49
N LEU A 53 -4.52 6.42 17.05
CA LEU A 53 -3.71 6.32 18.27
C LEU A 53 -2.69 5.18 18.22
N MET A 54 -2.08 4.98 17.03
CA MET A 54 -1.09 3.93 16.82
C MET A 54 0.34 4.49 17.02
N PRO A 55 1.08 4.05 18.05
CA PRO A 55 2.44 4.52 18.27
C PRO A 55 3.39 4.06 17.17
N LEU A 56 4.46 4.85 16.97
CA LEU A 56 5.55 4.51 16.06
C LEU A 56 6.36 3.39 16.68
N ASN A 57 6.49 2.27 15.96
CA ASN A 57 7.18 1.08 16.42
C ASN A 57 8.59 0.96 15.83
N ALA A 58 8.76 1.31 14.55
CA ALA A 58 10.05 1.27 13.87
C ALA A 58 10.10 2.27 12.71
N LYS A 59 11.30 2.66 12.30
CA LYS A 59 11.51 3.49 11.10
C LYS A 59 12.80 3.11 10.37
N SER A 60 12.82 3.34 9.07
CA SER A 60 14.03 3.33 8.24
C SER A 60 14.01 4.59 7.39
N ASP A 61 14.90 5.52 7.69
CA ASP A 61 15.06 6.80 6.98
C ASP A 61 16.56 7.17 6.90
N LEU A 62 16.88 8.39 6.45
CA LEU A 62 18.24 8.92 6.40
C LEU A 62 18.99 8.77 7.73
N SER A 63 18.31 8.87 8.88
CA SER A 63 18.95 8.70 10.19
C SER A 63 19.40 7.26 10.47
N THR A 64 18.82 6.29 9.75
CA THR A 64 19.20 4.87 9.79
C THR A 64 20.20 4.48 8.68
N GLY A 65 20.65 5.46 7.88
CA GLY A 65 21.54 5.23 6.73
C GLY A 65 20.82 4.77 5.46
N ASN A 66 19.48 4.75 5.45
CA ASN A 66 18.71 4.46 4.24
C ASN A 66 18.57 5.75 3.41
N SER A 67 19.28 5.82 2.29
CA SER A 67 19.26 6.94 1.34
C SER A 67 18.32 6.73 0.15
N VAL A 68 17.59 5.62 0.11
CA VAL A 68 16.80 5.22 -1.06
C VAL A 68 15.33 5.59 -0.91
N TYR A 69 14.76 5.34 0.28
CA TYR A 69 13.38 5.60 0.64
C TYR A 69 13.25 5.81 2.15
N SER A 70 12.11 6.33 2.60
CA SER A 70 11.73 6.35 4.01
C SER A 70 10.58 5.39 4.28
N SER A 71 10.66 4.65 5.39
CA SER A 71 9.60 3.76 5.87
C SER A 71 9.31 4.00 7.35
N TYR A 72 8.03 4.13 7.70
CA TYR A 72 7.56 4.28 9.08
C TYR A 72 6.56 3.18 9.42
N VAL A 73 6.78 2.49 10.54
CA VAL A 73 5.94 1.38 11.00
C VAL A 73 5.17 1.79 12.24
N LEU A 74 3.85 1.78 12.13
CA LEU A 74 2.93 1.96 13.24
C LEU A 74 2.38 0.61 13.70
N ARG A 75 2.21 0.45 15.01
CA ARG A 75 1.68 -0.79 15.57
C ARG A 75 0.69 -0.53 16.68
N SER A 76 -0.46 -1.20 16.61
CA SER A 76 -1.35 -1.39 17.75
C SER A 76 -1.70 -2.87 17.84
N HIS A 77 -1.19 -3.53 18.88
CA HIS A 77 -1.31 -4.98 19.09
C HIS A 77 -0.86 -5.79 17.85
N ASP A 78 -1.81 -6.48 17.19
CA ASP A 78 -1.58 -7.29 15.99
C ASP A 78 -1.75 -6.51 14.68
N LEU A 79 -2.25 -5.27 14.72
CA LEU A 79 -2.38 -4.43 13.54
C LEU A 79 -1.08 -3.65 13.30
N ILE A 80 -0.44 -3.92 12.16
CA ILE A 80 0.82 -3.29 11.76
C ILE A 80 0.63 -2.59 10.41
N PHE A 81 0.92 -1.30 10.37
CA PHE A 81 0.95 -0.50 9.15
C PHE A 81 2.37 -0.04 8.87
N ALA A 82 2.86 -0.28 7.66
CA ALA A 82 4.09 0.29 7.16
C ALA A 82 3.76 1.33 6.09
N PHE A 83 4.36 2.51 6.18
CA PHE A 83 4.22 3.57 5.19
C PHE A 83 5.58 3.79 4.55
N THR A 84 5.70 3.60 3.23
CA THR A 84 6.97 3.70 2.49
C THR A 84 6.84 4.76 1.40
N ALA A 85 7.82 5.65 1.31
CA ALA A 85 7.88 6.70 0.29
C ALA A 85 9.29 6.84 -0.31
N PRO A 86 9.42 7.02 -1.64
CA PRO A 86 10.71 7.29 -2.25
C PRO A 86 11.18 8.72 -1.90
N TYR A 87 12.49 8.91 -1.72
CA TYR A 87 13.04 10.27 -1.59
C TYR A 87 12.99 11.01 -2.93
N LEU A 88 12.72 12.29 -3.01
CA LEU A 88 12.65 12.97 -4.32
C LEU A 88 14.00 13.07 -5.05
N VAL A 89 15.10 13.14 -4.29
CA VAL A 89 16.45 13.25 -4.86
C VAL A 89 17.07 11.86 -4.99
N ASN A 90 17.55 11.52 -6.18
CA ASN A 90 18.42 10.38 -6.37
C ASN A 90 19.78 10.70 -5.73
N PHE A 91 20.04 10.16 -4.54
CA PHE A 91 21.40 10.16 -4.01
C PHE A 91 22.23 9.21 -4.89
N SER A 92 22.99 9.77 -5.82
CA SER A 92 23.84 9.07 -6.80
C SER A 92 25.03 8.32 -6.19
N GLY A 93 25.08 8.16 -4.87
CA GLY A 93 26.12 7.39 -4.20
C GLY A 93 25.74 5.91 -4.22
N ASN A 94 26.40 5.12 -5.09
CA ASN A 94 26.41 3.65 -5.12
C ASN A 94 25.17 3.03 -4.47
N MET A 95 24.09 2.85 -5.26
CA MET A 95 22.90 2.12 -4.80
C MET A 95 23.35 0.83 -4.13
N SER A 96 23.30 0.83 -2.79
CA SER A 96 23.82 -0.25 -1.98
C SER A 96 23.13 -1.53 -2.41
N ARG A 97 23.92 -2.57 -2.68
CA ARG A 97 23.45 -3.92 -3.00
C ARG A 97 22.56 -4.52 -1.88
N ASN A 98 22.44 -3.84 -0.75
CA ASN A 98 21.57 -4.19 0.39
C ASN A 98 20.42 -3.18 0.51
N MET A 99 19.50 -3.20 -0.44
CA MET A 99 18.22 -2.50 -0.28
C MET A 99 17.40 -3.26 0.78
N PRO A 100 16.93 -2.62 1.87
CA PRO A 100 16.22 -3.34 2.94
C PRO A 100 14.89 -3.94 2.47
N LEU A 101 14.29 -3.38 1.41
CA LEU A 101 13.08 -3.88 0.77
C LEU A 101 13.36 -4.23 -0.70
N PRO A 102 13.63 -5.51 -1.02
CA PRO A 102 14.04 -5.93 -2.37
C PRO A 102 12.93 -5.80 -3.42
N TYR A 103 11.67 -5.72 -2.99
CA TYR A 103 10.52 -5.63 -3.88
C TYR A 103 10.03 -4.20 -4.12
N PHE A 104 10.49 -3.22 -3.33
CA PHE A 104 10.14 -1.82 -3.54
C PHE A 104 10.99 -1.25 -4.68
N LYS A 105 10.35 -0.56 -5.64
CA LYS A 105 11.03 0.02 -6.81
C LYS A 105 10.96 1.56 -6.74
N PRO A 106 12.01 2.21 -6.25
CA PRO A 106 11.99 3.65 -5.96
C PRO A 106 11.82 4.52 -7.21
N ALA A 107 12.37 4.09 -8.35
CA ALA A 107 12.24 4.82 -9.61
C ALA A 107 10.78 4.85 -10.10
N GLU A 108 10.14 3.69 -10.20
CA GLU A 108 8.72 3.58 -10.60
C GLU A 108 7.80 4.35 -9.63
N ALA A 109 8.11 4.32 -8.33
CA ALA A 109 7.35 5.07 -7.33
C ALA A 109 7.48 6.60 -7.50
N ARG A 110 8.67 7.11 -7.86
CA ARG A 110 8.89 8.53 -8.15
C ARG A 110 8.14 8.96 -9.40
N GLU A 111 8.30 8.22 -10.50
CA GLU A 111 7.61 8.51 -11.77
C GLU A 111 6.10 8.60 -11.58
N PHE A 112 5.53 7.73 -10.74
CA PHE A 112 4.11 7.78 -10.41
C PHE A 112 3.73 9.04 -9.63
N VAL A 113 4.51 9.41 -8.61
CA VAL A 113 4.28 10.62 -7.81
C VAL A 113 4.38 11.88 -8.68
N GLU A 114 5.37 11.95 -9.56
CA GLU A 114 5.56 13.03 -10.53
C GLU A 114 4.38 13.10 -11.51
N ALA A 115 3.96 11.96 -12.08
CA ALA A 115 2.82 11.89 -13.00
C ALA A 115 1.50 12.33 -12.37
N MET A 116 1.35 12.16 -11.05
CA MET A 116 0.16 12.60 -10.30
C MET A 116 0.16 14.12 -10.02
N GLY A 117 1.18 14.86 -10.46
CA GLY A 117 1.27 16.31 -10.28
C GLY A 117 1.62 16.72 -8.84
N TRP A 118 2.19 15.80 -8.05
CA TRP A 118 2.74 16.10 -6.74
C TRP A 118 4.17 16.60 -6.89
N GLU A 119 4.30 17.80 -7.47
CA GLU A 119 5.57 18.51 -7.41
C GLU A 119 5.86 18.95 -5.97
N SER A 120 7.13 18.77 -5.61
CA SER A 120 7.75 19.12 -4.34
C SER A 120 7.34 20.51 -3.83
N GLY A 121 6.45 20.56 -2.84
CA GLY A 121 6.23 21.78 -2.05
C GLY A 121 4.80 22.07 -1.61
N LEU A 122 3.78 21.39 -2.15
CA LEU A 122 2.40 21.59 -1.73
C LEU A 122 1.87 20.33 -1.05
N SER A 123 1.58 20.42 0.25
CA SER A 123 0.90 19.39 1.04
C SER A 123 -0.55 19.23 0.57
N GLY A 124 -0.74 18.70 -0.63
CA GLY A 124 -2.03 18.42 -1.25
C GLY A 124 -2.47 17.00 -1.00
N PHE A 125 -3.09 16.80 0.17
CA PHE A 125 -3.91 15.66 0.58
C PHE A 125 -4.58 14.89 -0.58
N TRP A 126 -4.12 13.67 -0.88
CA TRP A 126 -4.96 12.57 -1.41
C TRP A 126 -4.37 11.23 -0.99
N PHE A 127 -5.12 10.46 -0.19
CA PHE A 127 -4.77 9.09 0.18
C PHE A 127 -5.36 8.15 -0.88
N LEU A 128 -4.55 7.71 -1.85
CA LEU A 128 -4.95 6.67 -2.79
C LEU A 128 -4.37 5.31 -2.35
N MET A 129 -5.21 4.47 -1.76
CA MET A 129 -4.88 3.08 -1.46
C MET A 129 -4.94 2.27 -2.76
N LEU A 130 -3.79 1.85 -3.28
CA LEU A 130 -3.70 1.10 -4.54
C LEU A 130 -3.96 -0.41 -4.32
N LEU A 131 -5.18 -0.85 -4.59
CA LEU A 131 -5.45 -2.20 -5.10
C LEU A 131 -5.45 -2.11 -6.62
N ARG A 132 -4.45 -2.67 -7.30
CA ARG A 132 -4.41 -2.73 -8.78
C ARG A 132 -5.63 -3.51 -9.31
N PRO A 133 -6.42 -2.96 -10.24
CA PRO A 133 -7.02 -3.73 -11.31
C PRO A 133 -6.10 -3.59 -12.53
N SER A 134 -5.63 -4.70 -13.05
CA SER A 134 -4.92 -4.77 -14.33
C SER A 134 -5.76 -4.12 -15.44
N GLY A 135 -5.26 -3.02 -16.03
CA GLY A 135 -5.45 -2.79 -17.45
C GLY A 135 -6.23 -1.57 -17.96
N ARG A 136 -6.53 -0.52 -17.18
CA ARG A 136 -7.05 0.73 -17.77
C ARG A 136 -6.46 2.00 -17.14
N ALA A 137 -5.90 2.86 -17.99
CA ALA A 137 -5.44 4.20 -17.65
C ALA A 137 -6.63 5.10 -17.31
N TRP A 138 -6.53 5.87 -16.23
CA TRP A 138 -7.52 6.86 -15.84
C TRP A 138 -7.09 8.25 -16.34
N LYS A 139 -7.94 8.91 -17.12
CA LYS A 139 -7.83 10.35 -17.38
C LYS A 139 -8.37 11.09 -16.17
N ALA A 140 -7.54 11.88 -15.50
CA ALA A 140 -7.98 12.78 -14.43
C ALA A 140 -8.83 13.93 -15.02
N GLY A 141 -10.12 13.97 -14.69
CA GLY A 141 -11.00 15.09 -14.97
C GLY A 141 -10.85 16.17 -13.90
N ARG A 142 -10.60 17.41 -14.33
CA ARG A 142 -10.51 18.59 -13.45
C ARG A 142 -11.95 19.09 -13.22
N PHE A 143 -12.45 19.00 -11.99
CA PHE A 143 -13.67 19.72 -11.60
C PHE A 143 -13.26 21.14 -11.18
N GLN A 144 -13.88 22.12 -11.83
CA GLN A 144 -13.76 23.56 -11.53
C GLN A 144 -14.42 23.91 -10.20
#